data_AF-A0AAD0TER0-F1
#
_entry.id   AF-A0AAD0TER0-F1
#
_cell.length_a   1.000
_cell.length_b   1.000
_cell.length_c   1.000
_cell.angle_alpha   90.00
_cell.angle_beta   90.00
_cell.angle_gamma   90.00
#
_symmetry.space_group_name_H-M   'P 1'
#
loop_
_entity.id
_entity.type
_entity.pdbx_description
1 polymer ?
#
loop_
_entity_poly.entity_id
_entity_poly.type
_entity_poly.pdbx_seq_one_letter_code
_entity_poly.pdbx_strand_id
1 'polypeptide(L)'
;MKPIKHLYLHFQDGQRLALRFPQQTANPVEIARGLRIQLESPFLSIEVDGDLLLIPRESIKYMQISPAPPTLPEATLTGAELIN
;
A
#
# COMPACT_ATOMS: atom_id res chain seq x y z
N MET A 1 -10.79 -16.29 -10.43
CA MET A 1 -9.85 -16.14 -9.30
C MET A 1 -9.87 -14.69 -8.85
N LYS A 2 -9.90 -14.39 -7.54
CA LYS A 2 -9.77 -13.00 -7.06
C LYS A 2 -8.37 -12.48 -7.42
N PRO A 3 -8.22 -11.23 -7.89
CA PRO A 3 -6.91 -10.69 -8.20
C PRO A 3 -6.06 -10.65 -6.93
N ILE A 4 -4.85 -11.18 -7.05
CA ILE A 4 -3.85 -11.13 -5.98
C ILE A 4 -3.38 -9.68 -5.86
N LYS A 5 -3.55 -9.09 -4.68
CA LYS A 5 -3.14 -7.72 -4.41
C LYS A 5 -1.65 -7.69 -4.06
N HIS A 6 -0.91 -6.80 -4.69
CA HIS A 6 0.49 -6.53 -4.45
C HIS A 6 0.67 -5.10 -3.93
N LEU A 7 1.56 -4.94 -2.96
CA LEU A 7 2.07 -3.64 -2.51
C LEU A 7 3.57 -3.60 -2.83
N TYR A 8 3.98 -2.55 -3.52
CA TYR A 8 5.38 -2.25 -3.74
C TYR A 8 5.73 -1.00 -2.94
N LEU A 9 6.75 -1.09 -2.09
CA LEU A 9 7.34 0.03 -1.39
C LEU A 9 8.66 0.35 -2.07
N HIS A 10 8.80 1.57 -2.56
CA HIS A 10 10.05 2.09 -3.10
C HIS A 10 10.70 2.97 -2.06
N PHE A 11 11.92 2.65 -1.66
CA PHE A 11 12.65 3.36 -0.61
C PHE A 11 13.50 4.51 -1.18
N GLN A 12 13.88 5.46 -0.32
CA GLN A 12 14.71 6.61 -0.69
C GLN A 12 16.11 6.22 -1.20
N ASP A 13 16.63 5.08 -0.73
CA ASP A 13 17.92 4.52 -1.15
C ASP A 13 17.87 3.75 -2.48
N GLY A 14 16.69 3.68 -3.12
CA GLY A 14 16.47 2.97 -4.38
C GLY A 14 16.11 1.49 -4.23
N GLN A 15 16.10 0.94 -3.01
CA GLN A 15 15.61 -0.42 -2.78
C GLN A 15 14.09 -0.52 -2.98
N ARG A 16 13.62 -1.75 -3.20
CA ARG A 16 12.20 -2.05 -3.36
C ARG A 16 11.80 -3.30 -2.59
N LEU A 17 10.76 -3.17 -1.76
CA LEU A 17 10.08 -4.31 -1.14
C LEU A 17 8.77 -4.62 -1.89
N ALA A 18 8.53 -5.89 -2.20
CA ALA A 18 7.31 -6.36 -2.85
C ALA A 18 6.57 -7.33 -1.92
N LEU A 19 5.31 -7.03 -1.63
CA LEU A 19 4.48 -7.78 -0.71
C LEU A 19 3.22 -8.25 -1.41
N ARG A 20 2.77 -9.46 -1.07
CA ARG A 20 1.56 -10.07 -1.62
C ARG A 20 0.53 -10.23 -0.50
N PHE A 21 -0.65 -9.68 -0.70
CA PHE A 21 -1.78 -9.82 0.21
C PHE A 21 -2.80 -10.79 -0.39
N PRO A 22 -2.79 -12.09 -0.01
CA PRO A 22 -3.73 -13.07 -0.53
C PRO A 22 -5.18 -12.75 -0.11
N GLN A 23 -5.37 -12.17 1.07
CA GLN A 23 -6.64 -11.62 1.54
C GLN A 23 -6.39 -10.37 2.40
N GLN A 24 -7.19 -9.32 2.17
CA GLN A 24 -7.37 -8.22 3.13
C GLN A 24 -8.86 -8.19 3.51
N THR A 25 -9.19 -7.59 4.66
CA THR A 25 -10.58 -7.55 5.18
C THR A 25 -11.60 -7.22 4.08
N ALA A 26 -12.75 -7.89 4.10
CA ALA A 26 -13.79 -7.71 3.09
C ALA A 26 -14.52 -6.36 3.21
N ASN A 27 -14.31 -5.61 4.30
CA ASN A 27 -14.97 -4.34 4.57
C ASN A 27 -14.15 -3.15 4.03
N PRO A 28 -14.61 -2.47 2.96
CA PRO A 28 -13.90 -1.33 2.37
C PRO A 28 -13.70 -0.16 3.34
N VAL A 29 -14.63 0.03 4.28
CA VAL A 29 -14.56 1.10 5.29
C VAL A 29 -13.42 0.86 6.26
N GLU A 30 -13.18 -0.41 6.64
CA GLU A 30 -12.06 -0.76 7.53
C GLU A 30 -10.72 -0.62 6.83
N ILE A 31 -10.64 -0.95 5.53
CA ILE A 31 -9.44 -0.70 4.73
C ILE A 31 -9.15 0.80 4.68
N ALA A 32 -10.13 1.63 4.34
CA ALA A 32 -9.97 3.08 4.24
C ALA A 32 -9.56 3.72 5.59
N ARG A 33 -10.19 3.27 6.69
CA ARG A 33 -9.85 3.72 8.05
C ARG A 33 -8.44 3.27 8.45
N GLY A 34 -8.08 2.02 8.19
CA GLY A 34 -6.75 1.49 8.48
C GLY A 34 -5.65 2.24 7.71
N LEU A 35 -5.91 2.54 6.43
CA LEU A 35 -5.02 3.38 5.62
C LEU A 35 -4.89 4.78 6.22
N ARG A 36 -6.00 5.42 6.65
CA ARG A 36 -5.96 6.75 7.25
C ARG A 36 -5.16 6.81 8.55
N ILE A 37 -5.33 5.81 9.43
CA ILE A 37 -4.55 5.69 10.67
C ILE A 37 -3.06 5.46 10.37
N GLN A 38 -2.75 4.61 9.38
CA GLN A 38 -1.36 4.41 8.92
C GLN A 38 -0.77 5.70 8.34
N LEU A 39 -1.58 6.55 7.71
CA LEU A 39 -1.16 7.86 7.21
C LEU A 39 -0.94 8.90 8.32
N GLU A 40 -1.36 8.64 9.55
CA GLU A 40 -1.07 9.49 10.72
C GLU A 40 0.11 8.94 11.54
N SER A 41 0.49 7.68 11.31
CA SER A 41 1.62 7.02 11.97
C SER A 41 2.97 7.39 11.31
N PRO A 42 4.06 7.53 12.10
CA PRO A 42 5.41 7.65 11.55
C PRO A 42 5.91 6.33 10.94
N PHE A 43 5.22 5.21 11.19
CA PHE A 43 5.54 3.89 10.65
C PHE A 43 4.38 3.31 9.84
N LEU A 44 4.72 2.64 8.75
CA LEU A 44 3.86 1.69 8.07
C LEU A 44 4.04 0.31 8.71
N SER A 45 2.99 -0.18 9.38
CA SER A 45 2.96 -1.48 10.04
C SER A 45 2.38 -2.54 9.11
N ILE A 46 3.09 -3.65 8.91
CA ILE A 46 2.67 -4.75 8.05
C ILE A 46 2.97 -6.08 8.74
N GLU A 47 1.98 -6.96 8.82
CA GLU A 47 2.22 -8.36 9.19
C GLU A 47 2.63 -9.16 7.95
N VAL A 48 3.73 -9.90 8.04
CA VAL A 48 4.28 -10.74 6.97
C VAL A 48 4.78 -12.05 7.59
N ASP A 49 4.23 -13.18 7.18
CA ASP A 49 4.65 -14.51 7.61
C ASP A 49 4.74 -14.71 9.14
N GLY A 50 3.87 -14.04 9.90
CA GLY A 50 3.84 -14.05 11.37
C GLY A 50 4.69 -12.97 12.04
N ASP A 51 5.50 -12.24 11.27
CA ASP A 51 6.34 -11.15 11.75
C ASP A 51 5.66 -9.79 11.60
N LEU A 52 5.93 -8.88 12.54
CA LEU A 52 5.53 -7.47 12.45
C LEU A 52 6.67 -6.63 11.87
N LEU A 53 6.49 -6.16 10.64
CA LEU A 53 7.37 -5.16 10.03
C LEU A 53 6.87 -3.76 10.40
N LEU A 54 7.74 -2.96 11.00
CA LEU A 54 7.54 -1.54 11.25
C LEU A 54 8.47 -0.75 10.34
N ILE A 55 7.91 -0.18 9.26
CA ILE A 55 8.69 0.50 8.23
C ILE A 55 8.58 2.01 8.46
N PRO A 56 9.69 2.75 8.73
CA PRO A 56 9.64 4.20 8.87
C PRO A 56 9.08 4.84 7.61
N ARG A 57 8.05 5.69 7.73
CA ARG A 57 7.42 6.30 6.56
C ARG A 57 8.37 7.22 5.81
N GLU A 58 9.27 7.90 6.52
CA GLU A 58 10.27 8.78 5.94
C GLU A 58 11.26 8.06 5.01
N SER A 59 11.45 6.74 5.20
CA SER A 59 12.31 5.94 4.32
C SER A 59 11.61 5.55 3.02
N ILE A 60 10.27 5.69 2.93
CA ILE A 60 9.48 5.33 1.76
C ILE A 60 9.40 6.55 0.82
N LYS A 61 9.89 6.39 -0.40
CA LYS A 61 9.76 7.37 -1.49
C LYS A 61 8.34 7.40 -2.04
N TYR A 62 7.78 6.24 -2.37
CA TYR A 62 6.38 6.10 -2.75
C TYR A 62 5.89 4.65 -2.62
N MET A 63 4.57 4.49 -2.62
CA MET A 63 3.89 3.20 -2.59
C MET A 63 3.12 2.97 -3.89
N GLN A 64 3.15 1.74 -4.39
CA GLN A 64 2.33 1.31 -5.52
C GLN A 64 1.46 0.13 -5.12
N ILE A 65 0.15 0.28 -5.29
CA ILE A 65 -0.84 -0.77 -5.06
C ILE A 65 -1.28 -1.33 -6.41
N SER A 66 -1.21 -2.65 -6.59
CA SER A 66 -1.57 -3.31 -7.85
C SER A 66 -2.37 -4.60 -7.64
N PRO A 67 -3.52 -4.78 -8.33
CA PRO A 67 -4.18 -3.79 -9.17
C PRO A 67 -4.68 -2.60 -8.34
N ALA A 68 -5.03 -1.49 -8.99
CA ALA A 68 -5.62 -0.34 -8.32
C ALA A 68 -6.83 -0.80 -7.46
N PRO A 69 -6.99 -0.27 -6.24
CA PRO A 69 -8.12 -0.63 -5.40
C PRO A 69 -9.44 -0.19 -6.05
N PRO A 70 -10.56 -0.89 -5.78
CA PRO A 70 -11.85 -0.61 -6.41
C PRO A 70 -12.43 0.76 -6.08
N THR A 71 -11.99 1.35 -4.97
CA THR A 71 -12.33 2.71 -4.57
C THR A 71 -11.02 3.47 -4.36
N LEU A 72 -10.87 4.57 -5.09
CA LEU A 72 -9.75 5.49 -4.95
C LEU A 72 -10.12 6.62 -3.99
N PRO A 73 -9.14 7.23 -3.29
CA PRO A 73 -9.35 8.47 -2.56
C PRO A 73 -9.97 9.56 -3.46
N GLU A 74 -10.81 10.41 -2.90
CA GLU A 74 -11.58 11.43 -3.64
C GLU A 74 -10.69 12.34 -4.49
N ALA A 75 -9.52 12.74 -3.95
CA ALA A 75 -8.57 13.61 -4.64
C ALA A 75 -7.63 12.90 -5.63
N THR A 76 -7.91 11.65 -6.02
CA THR A 76 -7.05 10.90 -6.95
C THR A 76 -7.24 11.38 -8.39
N LEU A 77 -6.17 11.88 -9.01
CA LEU A 77 -6.15 12.13 -10.45
C LEU A 77 -6.15 10.79 -11.21
N THR A 78 -7.01 10.67 -12.23
CA THR A 78 -7.21 9.42 -12.98
C THR A 78 -6.79 9.59 -14.45
N GLY A 79 -6.55 8.47 -15.13
CA GLY A 79 -6.21 8.46 -16.57
C GLY A 79 -4.77 8.86 -16.92
N ALA A 80 -3.86 8.85 -15.94
CA ALA A 80 -2.44 9.09 -16.20
C ALA A 80 -1.77 7.89 -16.90
N GLU A 81 -0.87 8.17 -17.83
CA GLU A 81 -0.01 7.20 -18.50
C GLU A 81 1.46 7.44 -18.13
N LEU A 82 2.23 6.35 -17.99
CA LEU A 82 3.68 6.47 -17.81
C LEU A 82 4.32 6.86 -19.15
N ILE A 83 5.01 7.99 -19.16
CA ILE A 83 5.87 8.39 -20.27
C ILE A 83 7.26 7.82 -19.99
N ASN A 84 7.72 6.96 -20.89
CA ASN A 84 9.02 6.29 -20.81
C ASN A 84 10.01 6.93 -21.78
#